data_AF-A0A8C6QPN0-F1
#
_entry.id   AF-A0A8C6QPN0-F1
#
_cell.length_a   1.000
_cell.length_b   1.000
_cell.length_c   1.000
_cell.angle_alpha   90.00
_cell.angle_beta   90.00
_cell.angle_gamma   90.00
#
_symmetry.space_group_name_H-M   'P 1'
#
loop_
_entity.id
_entity.type
_entity.pdbx_description
1 polymer ?
#
loop_
_entity_poly.entity_id
_entity_poly.type
_entity_poly.pdbx_seq_one_letter_code
_entity_poly.pdbx_strand_id
1 'polypeptide(L)' 'MAAPSMKERQVCWGARDPYWRCLDDNADDAASCRQLRSLFEASCPQQWIKYFDKRRDYLKFKENFVSAFTVN' A
#
# COMPACT_ATOMS: atom_id res chain seq x y z
N MET A 1 9.83 18.90 -7.82
CA MET A 1 9.00 18.89 -6.59
C MET A 1 9.92 18.81 -5.39
N ALA A 2 9.66 19.58 -4.34
CA ALA A 2 10.46 19.53 -3.11
C ALA A 2 10.27 18.18 -2.39
N ALA A 3 11.29 17.75 -1.64
CA ALA A 3 11.19 16.56 -0.81
C ALA A 3 10.18 16.81 0.33
N PRO A 4 9.24 15.89 0.61
CA PRO A 4 8.26 16.06 1.68
C PRO A 4 8.94 16.08 3.06
N SER A 5 8.40 16.91 3.95
CA SER A 5 8.82 17.05 5.35
C SER A 5 8.61 15.75 6.13
N MET A 6 9.20 15.65 7.32
CA MET A 6 8.99 14.49 8.20
C MET A 6 7.51 14.28 8.54
N LYS A 7 6.78 15.37 8.81
CA LYS A 7 5.35 15.33 9.18
C LYS A 7 4.48 14.86 8.01
N GLU A 8 4.73 15.36 6.79
CA GLU A 8 4.00 14.91 5.59
C GLU A 8 4.25 13.43 5.30
N ARG A 9 5.49 12.94 5.52
CA ARG A 9 5.81 11.52 5.39
C ARG A 9 5.04 10.65 6.38
N GLN A 10 4.94 11.09 7.65
CA GLN A 10 4.15 10.38 8.66
C GLN A 10 2.66 10.32 8.30
N VAL A 11 2.08 11.43 7.82
CA VAL A 11 0.67 11.46 7.38
C VAL A 11 0.46 10.49 6.20
N CYS A 12 1.36 10.51 5.22
CA CYS A 12 1.29 9.60 4.07
C CYS A 12 1.35 8.13 4.50
N TRP A 13 2.32 7.74 5.34
CA TRP A 13 2.42 6.37 5.83
C TRP A 13 1.23 5.97 6.71
N GLY A 14 0.73 6.90 7.53
CA GLY A 14 -0.46 6.70 8.36
C GLY A 14 -1.75 6.50 7.56
N ALA A 15 -1.83 6.99 6.32
CA ALA A 15 -2.93 6.70 5.40
C ALA A 15 -2.70 5.41 4.59
N ARG A 16 -1.43 5.10 4.25
CA ARG A 16 -1.05 3.87 3.54
C ARG A 16 -1.40 2.61 4.34
N ASP A 17 -1.02 2.57 5.62
CA ASP A 17 -1.10 1.34 6.42
C ASP A 17 -2.55 0.84 6.61
N PRO A 18 -3.54 1.69 6.92
CA PRO A 18 -4.94 1.29 6.95
C PRO A 18 -5.45 0.81 5.59
N TYR A 19 -5.06 1.47 4.49
CA TYR A 19 -5.45 1.03 3.14
C TYR A 19 -4.90 -0.36 2.82
N TRP A 20 -3.63 -0.62 3.12
CA TRP A 20 -3.02 -1.94 2.88
C TRP A 20 -3.63 -3.02 3.75
N ARG A 21 -3.87 -2.73 5.04
CA ARG A 21 -4.57 -3.67 5.93
C ARG A 21 -5.96 -4.01 5.41
N CYS A 22 -6.72 -3.02 4.95
CA CYS A 22 -8.02 -3.27 4.35
C CYS A 22 -7.93 -4.22 3.15
N LEU A 23 -6.95 -4.05 2.26
CA LEU A 23 -6.76 -4.95 1.13
C LEU A 23 -6.39 -6.36 1.59
N ASP A 24 -5.52 -6.49 2.59
CA ASP A 24 -5.14 -7.80 3.15
C ASP A 24 -6.36 -8.51 3.77
N ASP A 25 -7.21 -7.78 4.49
CA ASP A 25 -8.42 -8.32 5.14
C ASP A 25 -9.54 -8.67 4.13
N ASN A 26 -9.52 -8.06 2.93
CA ASN A 26 -10.56 -8.21 1.90
C ASN A 26 -10.05 -8.92 0.63
N ALA A 27 -9.04 -9.79 0.76
CA ALA A 27 -8.49 -10.57 -0.35
C ALA A 27 -8.16 -9.74 -1.61
N ASP A 28 -7.52 -8.59 -1.38
CA ASP A 28 -7.13 -7.61 -2.40
C ASP A 28 -8.29 -6.94 -3.17
N ASP A 29 -9.52 -6.98 -2.64
CA ASP A 29 -10.64 -6.24 -3.23
C ASP A 29 -10.53 -4.73 -2.99
N ALA A 30 -9.98 -4.03 -3.98
CA ALA A 30 -9.88 -2.57 -3.98
C ALA A 30 -11.24 -1.86 -3.90
N ALA A 31 -12.34 -2.49 -4.34
CA ALA A 31 -13.66 -1.87 -4.30
C ALA A 31 -14.15 -1.66 -2.86
N SER A 32 -13.85 -2.62 -1.98
CA SER A 32 -14.15 -2.56 -0.54
C SER A 32 -13.31 -1.51 0.20
N CYS A 33 -12.12 -1.18 -0.32
CA CYS A 33 -11.18 -0.25 0.31
C CYS A 33 -11.16 1.15 -0.32
N ARG A 34 -12.15 1.52 -1.14
CA ARG A 34 -12.18 2.77 -1.91
C ARG A 34 -12.01 4.03 -1.06
N GLN A 35 -12.65 4.11 0.11
CA GLN A 35 -12.53 5.30 0.97
C GLN A 35 -11.10 5.48 1.50
N LEU A 36 -10.48 4.39 1.96
CA LEU A 36 -9.09 4.39 2.42
C LEU A 36 -8.12 4.67 1.26
N ARG A 37 -8.44 4.20 0.05
CA ARG A 37 -7.68 4.54 -1.15
C ARG A 37 -7.68 6.05 -1.41
N SER A 38 -8.84 6.70 -1.36
CA SER A 38 -8.93 8.15 -1.55
C SER A 38 -8.14 8.93 -0.49
N LEU A 39 -8.18 8.50 0.77
CA LEU A 39 -7.38 9.11 1.84
C LEU A 39 -5.87 8.94 1.61
N PHE A 40 -5.44 7.75 1.18
CA PHE A 40 -4.05 7.49 0.83
C PHE A 40 -3.58 8.35 -0.34
N GLU A 41 -4.40 8.46 -1.40
CA GLU A 41 -4.06 9.27 -2.58
C GLU A 41 -4.01 10.77 -2.28
N ALA A 42 -4.87 11.27 -1.39
CA ALA A 42 -4.86 12.67 -0.95
C ALA A 42 -3.69 13.00 -0.01
N SER A 43 -3.22 12.01 0.76
CA SER A 43 -2.20 12.20 1.79
C SER A 43 -0.76 12.03 1.29
N CYS A 44 -0.57 11.50 0.08
CA CYS A 44 0.73 11.09 -0.43
C CYS A 44 1.08 11.76 -1.77
N PRO A 45 2.37 12.08 -2.02
CA PRO A 45 2.83 12.47 -3.34
C PRO A 45 2.56 11.36 -4.38
N GLN A 46 2.17 11.72 -5.60
CA GLN A 46 1.88 10.75 -6.67
C GLN A 46 3.02 9.76 -6.95
N GLN A 47 4.27 10.21 -6.87
CA GLN A 47 5.42 9.32 -7.07
C GLN A 47 5.53 8.26 -5.97
N TRP A 48 5.15 8.62 -4.75
CA TRP A 48 5.17 7.71 -3.60
C TRP A 48 4.05 6.70 -3.69
N ILE A 49 2.86 7.11 -4.12
CA ILE A 49 1.73 6.21 -4.39
C ILE A 49 2.15 5.14 -5.40
N LYS A 50 2.70 5.57 -6.55
CA LYS A 50 3.22 4.65 -7.58
C LYS A 50 4.29 3.70 -7.04
N TYR A 51 5.21 4.19 -6.22
CA TYR A 51 6.25 3.36 -5.60
C TYR A 51 5.65 2.33 -4.64
N PHE A 52 4.72 2.75 -3.77
CA PHE A 52 4.11 1.88 -2.78
C PHE A 52 3.21 0.83 -3.42
N ASP A 53 2.40 1.19 -4.41
CA ASP A 53 1.57 0.23 -5.15
C ASP A 53 2.44 -0.88 -5.76
N LYS A 54 3.50 -0.51 -6.50
CA LYS A 54 4.47 -1.49 -7.04
C LYS A 54 5.16 -2.34 -5.96
N ARG A 55 5.50 -1.73 -4.83
CA ARG A 55 6.13 -2.43 -3.71
C ARG A 55 5.18 -3.47 -3.13
N ARG A 56 3.90 -3.15 -3.00
CA ARG A 56 2.88 -4.08 -2.48
C ARG A 56 2.73 -5.28 -3.41
N ASP A 57 2.59 -5.05 -4.71
CA ASP A 57 2.49 -6.11 -5.72
C ASP A 57 3.69 -7.06 -5.65
N TYR A 58 4.90 -6.51 -5.55
CA TYR A 58 6.12 -7.30 -5.38
C TYR A 58 6.11 -8.12 -4.09
N LEU A 59 5.68 -7.53 -2.97
CA LEU A 59 5.61 -8.24 -1.69
C LEU A 59 4.60 -9.39 -1.73
N LYS A 60 3.42 -9.19 -2.32
CA LYS A 60 2.42 -10.24 -2.52
C LYS A 60 2.91 -11.34 -3.44
N PHE A 61 3.55 -10.97 -4.56
CA PHE A 61 4.20 -11.95 -5.43
C PHE A 61 5.24 -12.79 -4.68
N LYS A 62 6.10 -12.13 -3.89
CA LYS A 62 7.11 -12.83 -3.08
C LYS A 62 6.49 -13.73 -2.02
N GLU A 63 5.46 -13.28 -1.32
CA GLU A 63 4.73 -14.06 -0.31
C GLU A 63 4.09 -15.30 -0.94
N ASN A 64 3.44 -15.16 -2.09
CA ASN A 64 2.86 -16.27 -2.84
C ASN A 64 3.94 -17.25 -3.35
N PHE A 65 5.07 -16.74 -3.85
CA PHE A 65 6.17 -17.58 -4.31
C PHE A 65 6.82 -18.37 -3.16
N VAL A 66 7.04 -17.73 -2.02
CA VAL A 66 7.58 -18.40 -0.82
C VAL A 66 6.59 -19.44 -0.30
N SER A 67 5.32 -19.07 -0.17
CA SER A 67 4.25 -19.99 0.26
C SER A 67 4.15 -21.21 -0.66
N ALA A 68 4.32 -21.03 -1.97
CA ALA A 68 4.32 -22.14 -2.93
C ALA A 68 5.53 -23.10 -2.75
N PHE A 69 6.66 -22.63 -2.22
CA PHE A 69 7.85 -23.45 -2.02
C PHE A 69 7.89 -24.17 -0.66
N THR A 70 7.20 -23.66 0.37
CA THR A 70 7.19 -24.25 1.71
C THR A 70 6.11 -25.33 1.92
N VAL A 71 5.27 -25.59 0.93
CA VAL A 71 4.21 -26.63 0.97
C VAL A 71 4.67 -27.94 0.30
N ASN A 72 5.98 -28.14 0.15
CA ASN A 72 6.58 -29.38 -0.36
C ASN A 72 7.57 -29.97 0.65
#